data_AF-A0A7S4P0F7-F1
#
_entry.id   AF-A0A7S4P0F7-F1
#
_cell.length_a   1.000
_cell.length_b   1.000
_cell.length_c   1.000
_cell.angle_alpha   90.00
_cell.angle_beta   90.00
_cell.angle_gamma   90.00
#
_symmetry.space_group_name_H-M   'P 1'
#
loop_
_entity.id
_entity.type
_entity.pdbx_description
1 polymer ?
#
loop_
_entity_poly.entity_id
_entity_poly.type
_entity_poly.pdbx_seq_one_letter_code
_entity_poly.pdbx_strand_id
1 'polypeptide(L)'
;FFSFLFESHSPPSLRRPRMMDLDERVFPLHVAASCGDLQKLKELLKEETESEEDEDFEEDDEDEDDDDYGRKKVNSWREKIDKRDCRGVSALQMAVFGGYVDCAAYLLEAGASIGTCCVKKRNIRPLQFVALATILSPDEEMRNISHEFVALFMDSGLDPLENDRQKQNILHTCAYNGALRCLSVILEKIASNSAEGEENPVLSALSHKDVRGHTPLHSAALRRKYRCVNHLLNAGADPISSDKEGNTPLHLACLSGAKNTIFALLSKAGVSSLALQNKYGQIPVDLAEKYGHLELVGLIKAAEANPASLILPKEGEDSVPCSFDVSEKIGDSVSSVLTDEMCLKHLTFRTESPLPHSYPPGIPPENTERLEVLIGPYGSLSSSEFDLDVRRIVCDKPAALSDVLRVHDYAYLRHLTEFCGKLSRYSDGSPHETASYDHGDTSISHLTAVASLHAAGTVIEAVDRVCRGTTRNAFCAIRPPGHHAGPYGADHICAPDKGNGFCLLNSVAIAASYARHVYRHQGIRRIAILDFDVHHGNGTEAIIQCLHARKEKTVLNTQFFDQITTEKWGCRPWLDGTDAENVFFVSVHGLGMAGSFFPGSG
;
A
#
# COMPACT_ATOMS: atom_id res chain seq x y z
N PHE A 1 24.88 2.41 -3.27
CA PHE A 1 24.84 1.55 -4.47
C PHE A 1 24.30 2.37 -5.63
N PHE A 2 23.02 2.76 -5.60
CA PHE A 2 22.46 3.75 -6.54
C PHE A 2 23.29 5.05 -6.67
N SER A 3 23.67 5.73 -5.59
CA SER A 3 24.49 6.97 -5.69
C SER A 3 25.94 6.79 -6.20
N PHE A 4 26.35 5.57 -6.57
CA PHE A 4 27.62 5.29 -7.26
C PHE A 4 27.40 4.90 -8.74
N LEU A 5 26.18 4.48 -9.11
CA LEU A 5 25.77 4.19 -10.48
C LEU A 5 25.12 5.40 -11.16
N PHE A 6 24.58 6.32 -10.36
CA PHE A 6 23.85 7.52 -10.78
C PHE A 6 24.43 8.74 -10.07
N GLU A 7 25.44 9.38 -10.69
CA GLU A 7 25.84 10.74 -10.32
C GLU A 7 24.81 11.74 -10.84
N SER A 8 23.94 12.23 -9.96
CA SER A 8 23.20 13.47 -10.21
C SER A 8 22.80 14.15 -8.89
N HIS A 9 23.41 15.30 -8.59
CA HIS A 9 22.94 16.22 -7.54
C HIS A 9 21.71 17.02 -8.02
N SER A 10 20.62 16.33 -8.34
CA SER A 10 19.39 16.95 -8.83
C SER A 10 18.17 16.16 -8.35
N PRO A 11 17.04 16.83 -8.05
CA PRO A 11 15.83 16.17 -7.58
C PRO A 11 15.27 15.23 -8.66
N PRO A 12 14.61 14.12 -8.27
CA PRO A 12 14.07 13.15 -9.22
C PRO A 12 12.94 13.79 -10.04
N SER A 13 13.19 13.98 -11.33
CA SER A 13 12.14 14.24 -12.32
C SER A 13 11.61 12.92 -12.88
N LEU A 14 10.38 12.93 -13.40
CA LEU A 14 9.60 11.78 -13.89
C LEU A 14 10.16 11.11 -15.17
N ARG A 15 11.46 10.84 -15.22
CA ARG A 15 12.08 9.97 -16.23
C ARG A 15 12.97 8.96 -15.51
N ARG A 16 12.91 7.70 -15.94
CA ARG A 16 13.89 6.67 -15.59
C ARG A 16 15.28 7.31 -15.67
N PRO A 17 16.13 7.17 -14.64
CA PRO A 17 17.36 7.94 -14.54
C PRO A 17 18.16 7.73 -15.82
N ARG A 18 18.44 8.80 -16.57
CA ARG A 18 19.25 8.71 -17.79
C ARG A 18 20.59 8.11 -17.41
N MET A 19 20.78 6.84 -17.72
CA MET A 19 22.09 6.23 -17.67
C MET A 19 22.96 7.02 -18.66
N MET A 20 24.17 7.38 -18.23
CA MET A 20 25.09 8.21 -19.02
C MET A 20 25.21 7.71 -20.46
N ASP A 21 25.46 8.63 -21.39
CA ASP A 21 25.60 8.36 -22.83
C ASP A 21 26.64 7.26 -23.11
N LEU A 22 26.18 6.01 -23.16
CA LEU A 22 26.93 4.88 -23.70
C LEU A 22 26.94 5.05 -25.22
N ASP A 23 28.13 5.06 -25.84
CA ASP A 23 28.20 5.05 -27.31
C ASP A 23 27.63 3.71 -27.81
N GLU A 24 26.47 3.79 -28.45
CA GLU A 24 25.74 2.65 -29.02
C GLU A 24 26.62 1.85 -30.00
N ARG A 25 27.57 2.50 -30.68
CA ARG A 25 28.55 1.83 -31.57
C ARG A 25 29.56 0.97 -30.83
N VAL A 26 29.71 1.17 -29.52
CA VAL A 26 30.67 0.44 -28.67
C VAL A 26 29.96 -0.58 -27.77
N PHE A 27 28.73 -0.27 -27.32
CA PHE A 27 27.95 -1.11 -26.41
C PHE A 27 26.47 -1.27 -26.84
N PRO A 28 26.19 -1.78 -28.06
CA PRO A 28 24.82 -1.82 -28.59
C PRO A 28 23.89 -2.69 -27.76
N LEU A 29 24.36 -3.86 -27.27
CA LEU A 29 23.60 -4.73 -26.38
C LEU A 29 23.23 -4.05 -25.04
N HIS A 30 24.13 -3.24 -24.47
CA HIS A 30 23.86 -2.51 -23.22
C HIS A 30 22.80 -1.43 -23.42
N VAL A 31 22.83 -0.72 -24.55
CA VAL A 31 21.84 0.30 -24.88
C VAL A 31 20.47 -0.36 -25.06
N ALA A 32 20.35 -1.38 -25.92
CA ALA A 32 19.10 -2.09 -26.15
C ALA A 32 18.53 -2.70 -24.85
N ALA A 33 19.37 -3.35 -24.04
CA ALA A 33 18.98 -3.87 -22.72
C ALA A 33 18.56 -2.78 -21.72
N SER A 34 19.14 -1.58 -21.80
CA SER A 34 18.77 -0.44 -20.93
C SER A 34 17.48 0.27 -21.37
N CYS A 35 17.07 0.11 -22.62
CA CYS A 35 15.81 0.62 -23.17
C CYS A 35 14.66 -0.39 -23.06
N GLY A 36 14.96 -1.67 -22.80
CA GLY A 36 13.98 -2.76 -22.83
C GLY A 36 13.63 -3.22 -24.25
N ASP A 37 14.50 -2.91 -25.23
CA ASP A 37 14.25 -3.22 -26.63
C ASP A 37 14.63 -4.67 -26.94
N LEU A 38 13.71 -5.58 -26.63
CA LEU A 38 13.84 -7.01 -26.90
C LEU A 38 13.99 -7.30 -28.40
N GLN A 39 13.37 -6.49 -29.27
CA GLN A 39 13.46 -6.69 -30.71
C GLN A 39 14.86 -6.31 -31.20
N LYS A 40 15.43 -5.19 -30.72
CA LYS A 40 16.79 -4.81 -31.08
C LYS A 40 17.84 -5.77 -30.52
N LEU A 41 17.63 -6.30 -29.30
CA LEU A 41 18.47 -7.39 -28.77
C LEU A 41 18.44 -8.64 -29.65
N LYS A 42 17.27 -9.02 -30.19
CA LYS A 42 17.11 -10.16 -31.10
C LYS A 42 17.81 -9.95 -32.44
N GLU A 43 17.76 -8.74 -32.99
CA GLU A 43 18.47 -8.39 -34.23
C GLU A 43 19.99 -8.45 -34.01
N LEU A 44 20.50 -7.75 -33.00
CA LEU A 44 21.94 -7.68 -32.68
C LEU A 44 22.56 -9.05 -32.37
N LEU A 45 21.79 -10.00 -31.85
CA LEU A 45 22.26 -11.36 -31.55
C LEU A 45 22.05 -12.35 -32.70
N LYS A 46 21.29 -12.00 -33.74
CA LYS A 46 21.11 -12.81 -34.98
C LYS A 46 22.09 -12.43 -36.08
N GLU A 47 22.30 -11.13 -36.28
CA GLU A 47 23.25 -10.60 -37.27
C GLU A 47 24.67 -11.16 -37.05
N GLU A 48 25.03 -11.49 -35.81
CA GLU A 48 26.34 -12.08 -35.49
C GLU A 48 26.39 -13.61 -35.64
N THR A 49 25.30 -14.35 -35.44
CA THR A 49 25.31 -15.82 -35.65
C THR A 49 25.36 -16.19 -37.12
N GLU A 50 24.70 -15.42 -37.99
CA GLU A 50 24.75 -15.63 -39.44
C GLU A 50 26.16 -15.30 -39.99
N SER A 51 26.89 -14.35 -39.36
CA SER A 51 28.25 -13.99 -39.77
C SER A 51 29.36 -14.99 -39.39
N GLU A 52 29.09 -15.96 -38.50
CA GLU A 52 30.06 -17.03 -38.18
C GLU A 52 29.88 -18.27 -39.07
N GLU A 53 28.72 -18.48 -39.71
CA GLU A 53 28.49 -19.61 -40.63
C GLU A 53 29.08 -19.37 -42.04
N ASP A 54 29.39 -18.11 -42.40
CA ASP A 54 29.97 -17.71 -43.69
C ASP A 54 31.53 -17.73 -43.72
N GLU A 55 32.23 -17.97 -42.60
CA GLU A 55 33.72 -18.03 -42.55
C GLU A 55 34.32 -19.45 -42.67
N ASP A 56 33.50 -20.50 -42.77
CA ASP A 56 33.94 -21.88 -43.06
C ASP A 56 33.79 -22.21 -44.56
N PHE A 57 34.68 -21.72 -45.44
CA PHE A 57 35.14 -22.39 -46.68
C PHE A 57 36.06 -21.47 -47.52
N GLU A 58 37.38 -21.70 -47.44
CA GLU A 58 38.29 -21.76 -48.60
C GLU A 58 39.65 -22.33 -48.11
N GLU A 59 39.81 -23.65 -48.22
CA GLU A 59 41.15 -24.26 -48.26
C GLU A 59 41.73 -23.96 -49.65
N ASP A 60 42.59 -22.94 -49.76
CA ASP A 60 43.50 -22.78 -50.88
C ASP A 60 44.95 -22.84 -50.37
N ASP A 61 45.74 -23.68 -51.02
CA ASP A 61 47.12 -24.04 -50.66
C ASP A 61 48.16 -22.95 -51.05
N GLU A 62 49.38 -23.10 -50.50
CA GLU A 62 50.65 -22.50 -50.94
C GLU A 62 50.84 -20.96 -50.79
N ASP A 63 51.63 -20.55 -49.78
CA ASP A 63 53.00 -20.04 -50.02
C ASP A 63 53.82 -19.88 -48.71
N GLU A 64 55.15 -19.95 -48.82
CA GLU A 64 56.12 -19.93 -47.71
C GLU A 64 56.51 -18.49 -47.25
N ASP A 65 57.08 -18.41 -46.04
CA ASP A 65 57.89 -17.30 -45.46
C ASP A 65 57.24 -15.91 -45.20
N ASP A 66 56.81 -15.65 -43.95
CA ASP A 66 57.44 -14.60 -43.10
C ASP A 66 57.01 -14.67 -41.61
N ASP A 67 57.93 -14.35 -40.69
CA ASP A 67 57.74 -14.41 -39.23
C ASP A 67 57.05 -13.16 -38.64
N ASP A 68 55.78 -13.24 -38.17
CA ASP A 68 55.33 -12.45 -37.00
C ASP A 68 54.12 -13.05 -36.23
N TYR A 69 54.06 -12.73 -34.94
CA TYR A 69 53.15 -13.21 -33.90
C TYR A 69 51.72 -13.58 -34.32
N GLY A 70 51.48 -14.89 -34.46
CA GLY A 70 50.15 -15.50 -34.56
C GLY A 70 49.28 -15.32 -33.31
N ARG A 71 48.67 -14.14 -33.14
CA ARG A 71 47.61 -13.90 -32.16
C ARG A 71 46.25 -14.26 -32.77
N LYS A 72 45.93 -15.56 -32.84
CA LYS A 72 44.63 -16.07 -33.33
C LYS A 72 43.49 -15.29 -32.67
N LYS A 73 42.77 -14.52 -33.47
CA LYS A 73 41.73 -13.59 -33.05
C LYS A 73 40.41 -14.33 -32.94
N VAL A 74 40.30 -15.22 -31.94
CA VAL A 74 39.07 -15.96 -31.63
C VAL A 74 38.06 -14.97 -31.06
N ASN A 75 37.40 -14.25 -31.95
CA ASN A 75 36.50 -13.13 -31.66
C ASN A 75 35.10 -13.64 -31.28
N SER A 76 35.05 -14.71 -30.47
CA SER A 76 33.83 -15.48 -30.19
C SER A 76 32.73 -14.57 -29.66
N TRP A 77 31.53 -14.70 -30.21
CA TRP A 77 30.31 -14.04 -29.74
C TRP A 77 30.11 -14.08 -28.21
N ARG A 78 30.60 -15.14 -27.54
CA ARG A 78 30.59 -15.27 -26.07
C ARG A 78 31.36 -14.17 -25.34
N GLU A 79 32.46 -13.66 -25.91
CA GLU A 79 33.19 -12.52 -25.35
C GLU A 79 32.45 -11.18 -25.58
N LYS A 80 31.59 -11.11 -26.59
CA LYS A 80 30.78 -9.92 -26.90
C LYS A 80 29.53 -9.81 -26.02
N ILE A 81 28.78 -10.89 -25.80
CA ILE A 81 27.56 -10.87 -24.99
C ILE A 81 27.85 -10.51 -23.52
N ASP A 82 29.00 -10.96 -23.00
CA ASP A 82 29.49 -10.66 -21.65
C ASP A 82 30.40 -9.42 -21.57
N LYS A 83 30.52 -8.67 -22.66
CA LYS A 83 31.29 -7.42 -22.70
C LYS A 83 30.84 -6.49 -21.58
N ARG A 84 31.80 -5.86 -20.90
CA ARG A 84 31.53 -4.97 -19.77
C ARG A 84 31.78 -3.52 -20.12
N ASP A 85 30.90 -2.64 -19.66
CA ASP A 85 31.06 -1.20 -19.81
C ASP A 85 32.19 -0.63 -18.93
N CYS A 86 32.40 0.69 -19.00
CA CYS A 86 33.41 1.38 -18.18
C CYS A 86 33.20 1.28 -16.65
N ARG A 87 32.01 0.84 -16.20
CA ARG A 87 31.65 0.59 -14.79
C ARG A 87 31.80 -0.89 -14.41
N GLY A 88 32.04 -1.78 -15.37
CA GLY A 88 32.15 -3.23 -15.17
C GLY A 88 30.81 -3.98 -15.25
N VAL A 89 29.79 -3.39 -15.88
CA VAL A 89 28.41 -3.89 -15.99
C VAL A 89 28.18 -4.56 -17.36
N SER A 90 27.51 -5.72 -17.38
CA SER A 90 27.13 -6.44 -18.62
C SER A 90 25.72 -6.07 -19.10
N ALA A 91 25.36 -6.39 -20.34
CA ALA A 91 24.03 -6.14 -20.90
C ALA A 91 22.91 -6.80 -20.06
N LEU A 92 23.12 -8.02 -19.58
CA LEU A 92 22.20 -8.71 -18.66
C LEU A 92 21.95 -7.90 -17.37
N GLN A 93 22.99 -7.30 -16.81
CA GLN A 93 22.87 -6.47 -15.60
C GLN A 93 22.18 -5.14 -15.90
N MET A 94 22.30 -4.59 -17.12
CA MET A 94 21.53 -3.43 -17.57
C MET A 94 20.02 -3.76 -17.67
N ALA A 95 19.65 -4.93 -18.22
CA ALA A 95 18.26 -5.39 -18.27
C ALA A 95 17.65 -5.55 -16.87
N VAL A 96 18.42 -6.15 -15.93
CA VAL A 96 18.02 -6.24 -14.51
C VAL A 96 17.83 -4.84 -13.90
N PHE A 97 18.76 -3.91 -14.10
CA PHE A 97 18.64 -2.53 -13.58
C PHE A 97 17.45 -1.75 -14.17
N GLY A 98 17.08 -2.02 -15.42
CA GLY A 98 15.94 -1.40 -16.09
C GLY A 98 14.58 -2.06 -15.82
N GLY A 99 14.56 -3.19 -15.11
CA GLY A 99 13.34 -3.94 -14.81
C GLY A 99 12.79 -4.74 -15.99
N TYR A 100 13.60 -5.07 -17.00
CA TYR A 100 13.16 -5.76 -18.21
C TYR A 100 13.39 -7.28 -18.11
N VAL A 101 12.42 -8.02 -17.57
CA VAL A 101 12.51 -9.48 -17.37
C VAL A 101 12.71 -10.21 -18.70
N ASP A 102 11.94 -9.88 -19.74
CA ASP A 102 12.03 -10.54 -21.06
C ASP A 102 13.40 -10.36 -21.72
N CYS A 103 14.00 -9.16 -21.59
CA CYS A 103 15.34 -8.88 -22.11
C CYS A 103 16.40 -9.66 -21.34
N ALA A 104 16.26 -9.80 -20.01
CA ALA A 104 17.16 -10.62 -19.22
C ALA A 104 17.01 -12.11 -19.55
N ALA A 105 15.78 -12.61 -19.73
CA ALA A 105 15.52 -13.99 -20.13
C ALA A 105 16.15 -14.32 -21.48
N TYR A 106 15.93 -13.49 -22.49
CA TYR A 106 16.51 -13.68 -23.82
C TYR A 106 18.05 -13.61 -23.81
N LEU A 107 18.65 -12.73 -23.00
CA LEU A 107 20.11 -12.70 -22.83
C LEU A 107 20.66 -13.98 -22.18
N LEU A 108 19.92 -14.58 -21.23
CA LEU A 108 20.29 -15.85 -20.61
C LEU A 108 20.15 -17.03 -21.58
N GLU A 109 19.06 -17.07 -22.37
CA GLU A 109 18.88 -18.04 -23.47
C GLU A 109 20.00 -17.94 -24.50
N ALA A 110 20.43 -16.73 -24.84
CA ALA A 110 21.57 -16.45 -25.71
C ALA A 110 22.94 -16.72 -25.04
N GLY A 111 22.98 -17.23 -23.81
CA GLY A 111 24.21 -17.69 -23.15
C GLY A 111 25.02 -16.61 -22.44
N ALA A 112 24.43 -15.45 -22.10
CA ALA A 112 25.08 -14.44 -21.26
C ALA A 112 25.42 -15.03 -19.88
N SER A 113 26.67 -14.88 -19.42
CA SER A 113 27.04 -15.44 -18.13
C SER A 113 26.41 -14.65 -16.99
N ILE A 114 25.97 -15.39 -15.98
CA ILE A 114 25.45 -14.84 -14.73
C ILE A 114 26.65 -14.44 -13.84
N GLY A 115 27.53 -13.59 -14.37
CA GLY A 115 28.78 -13.20 -13.75
C GLY A 115 28.62 -12.19 -12.61
N THR A 116 29.54 -12.22 -11.65
CA THR A 116 29.58 -11.23 -10.54
C THR A 116 29.72 -9.79 -11.05
N CYS A 117 29.09 -8.84 -10.36
CA CYS A 117 29.23 -7.41 -10.66
C CYS A 117 30.58 -6.86 -10.16
N CYS A 118 31.33 -6.19 -11.04
CA CYS A 118 32.63 -5.60 -10.71
C CYS A 118 32.54 -4.28 -9.93
N VAL A 119 31.70 -4.21 -8.89
CA VAL A 119 31.69 -3.09 -7.95
C VAL A 119 32.90 -3.20 -7.03
N LYS A 120 34.05 -2.70 -7.52
CA LYS A 120 35.37 -2.74 -6.90
C LYS A 120 35.28 -2.58 -5.37
N LYS A 121 35.59 -3.67 -4.65
CA LYS A 121 35.64 -3.89 -3.18
C LYS A 121 34.52 -4.73 -2.54
N ARG A 122 33.37 -5.02 -3.19
CA ARG A 122 32.35 -5.95 -2.64
C ARG A 122 32.07 -7.10 -3.60
N ASN A 123 32.44 -8.32 -3.20
CA ASN A 123 32.22 -9.56 -3.97
C ASN A 123 30.77 -10.05 -3.79
N ILE A 124 29.82 -9.32 -4.37
CA ILE A 124 28.38 -9.61 -4.27
C ILE A 124 28.04 -10.73 -5.27
N ARG A 125 27.35 -11.77 -4.81
CA ARG A 125 26.91 -12.89 -5.66
C ARG A 125 25.79 -12.47 -6.61
N PRO A 126 25.64 -13.09 -7.79
CA PRO A 126 24.69 -12.62 -8.81
C PRO A 126 23.24 -12.58 -8.30
N LEU A 127 22.77 -13.63 -7.63
CA LEU A 127 21.39 -13.68 -7.11
C LEU A 127 21.15 -12.64 -6.00
N GLN A 128 22.14 -12.42 -5.13
CA GLN A 128 22.12 -11.34 -4.14
C GLN A 128 22.20 -9.95 -4.76
N PHE A 129 22.91 -9.80 -5.88
CA PHE A 129 22.96 -8.56 -6.63
C PHE A 129 21.59 -8.25 -7.25
N VAL A 130 20.94 -9.23 -7.89
CA VAL A 130 19.56 -9.08 -8.39
C VAL A 130 18.65 -8.63 -7.27
N ALA A 131 18.63 -9.37 -6.15
CA ALA A 131 17.82 -9.02 -4.99
C ALA A 131 18.15 -7.61 -4.45
N LEU A 132 19.42 -7.23 -4.30
CA LEU A 132 19.79 -5.89 -3.82
C LEU A 132 19.47 -4.77 -4.82
N ALA A 133 19.57 -5.03 -6.12
CA ALA A 133 19.29 -4.06 -7.17
C ALA A 133 17.79 -3.76 -7.27
N THR A 134 16.94 -4.79 -7.19
CA THR A 134 15.49 -4.66 -7.31
C THR A 134 14.83 -4.27 -5.99
N ILE A 135 15.18 -4.89 -4.85
CA ILE A 135 14.58 -4.59 -3.53
C ILE A 135 14.94 -3.18 -3.05
N LEU A 136 16.15 -2.68 -3.35
CA LEU A 136 16.59 -1.34 -2.97
C LEU A 136 16.37 -0.30 -4.08
N SER A 137 15.63 -0.64 -5.13
CA SER A 137 15.28 0.32 -6.17
C SER A 137 14.34 1.41 -5.63
N PRO A 138 14.53 2.69 -6.02
CA PRO A 138 13.52 3.72 -5.77
C PRO A 138 12.24 3.48 -6.59
N ASP A 139 12.33 2.77 -7.72
CA ASP A 139 11.21 2.42 -8.60
C ASP A 139 10.36 1.28 -7.99
N GLU A 140 9.04 1.46 -7.98
CA GLU A 140 8.11 0.49 -7.39
C GLU A 140 7.78 -0.68 -8.32
N GLU A 141 7.70 -0.45 -9.63
CA GLU A 141 7.51 -1.52 -10.61
C GLU A 141 8.66 -2.51 -10.51
N MET A 142 9.89 -1.97 -10.44
CA MET A 142 11.12 -2.74 -10.25
C MET A 142 11.15 -3.52 -8.92
N ARG A 143 10.63 -2.94 -7.82
CA ARG A 143 10.46 -3.68 -6.55
C ARG A 143 9.46 -4.83 -6.70
N ASN A 144 8.35 -4.62 -7.39
CA ASN A 144 7.28 -5.60 -7.54
C ASN A 144 7.69 -6.83 -8.37
N ILE A 145 8.47 -6.65 -9.43
CA ILE A 145 9.00 -7.73 -10.29
C ILE A 145 10.28 -8.40 -9.74
N SER A 146 10.81 -7.99 -8.59
CA SER A 146 12.03 -8.56 -7.97
C SER A 146 12.04 -10.09 -7.93
N HIS A 147 10.87 -10.68 -7.65
CA HIS A 147 10.69 -12.11 -7.48
C HIS A 147 10.73 -12.90 -8.80
N GLU A 148 10.37 -12.27 -9.93
CA GLU A 148 10.44 -12.86 -11.26
C GLU A 148 11.89 -12.99 -11.72
N PHE A 149 12.72 -11.96 -11.51
CA PHE A 149 14.16 -12.07 -11.76
C PHE A 149 14.83 -13.14 -10.89
N VAL A 150 14.44 -13.25 -9.61
CA VAL A 150 14.96 -14.31 -8.74
C VAL A 150 14.53 -15.69 -9.25
N ALA A 151 13.29 -15.85 -9.72
CA ALA A 151 12.82 -17.10 -10.32
C ALA A 151 13.63 -17.46 -11.57
N LEU A 152 13.70 -16.55 -12.55
CA LEU A 152 14.44 -16.69 -13.81
C LEU A 152 15.90 -17.08 -13.58
N PHE A 153 16.57 -16.45 -12.62
CA PHE A 153 17.98 -16.70 -12.33
C PHE A 153 18.19 -18.07 -11.64
N MET A 154 17.24 -18.52 -10.81
CA MET A 154 17.26 -19.87 -10.24
C MET A 154 16.94 -20.94 -11.31
N ASP A 155 16.01 -20.67 -12.22
CA ASP A 155 15.69 -21.55 -13.35
C ASP A 155 16.84 -21.66 -14.35
N SER A 156 17.69 -20.63 -14.42
CA SER A 156 18.98 -20.64 -15.14
C SER A 156 20.10 -21.38 -14.38
N GLY A 157 19.78 -22.12 -13.31
CA GLY A 157 20.70 -23.00 -12.60
C GLY A 157 21.52 -22.37 -11.46
N LEU A 158 21.19 -21.16 -10.98
CA LEU A 158 21.87 -20.59 -9.82
C LEU A 158 21.41 -21.21 -8.50
N ASP A 159 22.39 -21.64 -7.69
CA ASP A 159 22.18 -22.07 -6.31
C ASP A 159 21.74 -20.89 -5.41
N PRO A 160 20.53 -20.92 -4.81
CA PRO A 160 20.10 -19.88 -3.87
C PRO A 160 20.89 -19.91 -2.54
N LEU A 161 21.58 -21.01 -2.23
CA LEU A 161 22.36 -21.16 -1.00
C LEU A 161 23.81 -20.67 -1.16
N GLU A 162 24.19 -20.11 -2.32
CA GLU A 162 25.53 -19.54 -2.52
C GLU A 162 25.81 -18.43 -1.49
N ASN A 163 26.98 -18.54 -0.86
CA ASN A 163 27.39 -17.70 0.24
C ASN A 163 28.27 -16.51 -0.18
N ASP A 164 28.00 -15.37 0.44
CA ASP A 164 28.83 -14.17 0.38
C ASP A 164 30.02 -14.21 1.38
N ARG A 165 30.81 -13.14 1.45
CA ARG A 165 31.92 -13.01 2.41
C ARG A 165 31.49 -13.00 3.88
N GLN A 166 30.24 -12.65 4.18
CA GLN A 166 29.63 -12.72 5.50
C GLN A 166 28.91 -14.05 5.75
N LYS A 167 29.06 -15.07 4.88
CA LYS A 167 28.28 -16.32 4.91
C LYS A 167 26.76 -16.10 4.87
N GLN A 168 26.31 -14.99 4.30
CA GLN A 168 24.91 -14.73 4.01
C GLN A 168 24.60 -15.31 2.63
N ASN A 169 23.51 -16.07 2.55
CA ASN A 169 22.86 -16.46 1.30
C ASN A 169 21.74 -15.45 0.95
N ILE A 170 20.96 -15.69 -0.12
CA ILE A 170 19.89 -14.76 -0.50
C ILE A 170 18.77 -14.63 0.55
N LEU A 171 18.46 -15.70 1.30
CA LEU A 171 17.41 -15.67 2.33
C LEU A 171 17.71 -14.64 3.41
N HIS A 172 18.98 -14.48 3.79
CA HIS A 172 19.42 -13.40 4.70
C HIS A 172 19.16 -12.02 4.09
N THR A 173 19.48 -11.82 2.82
CA THR A 173 19.28 -10.55 2.09
C THR A 173 17.80 -10.19 1.98
N CYS A 174 16.94 -11.14 1.60
CA CYS A 174 15.49 -10.93 1.51
C CYS A 174 14.88 -10.67 2.90
N ALA A 175 15.26 -11.46 3.91
CA ALA A 175 14.80 -11.31 5.28
C ALA A 175 15.19 -9.95 5.91
N TYR A 176 16.42 -9.50 5.69
CA TYR A 176 16.93 -8.22 6.21
C TYR A 176 16.19 -7.00 5.61
N ASN A 177 15.85 -7.08 4.32
CA ASN A 177 15.20 -5.97 3.61
C ASN A 177 13.66 -6.04 3.65
N GLY A 178 13.08 -7.23 3.88
CA GLY A 178 11.63 -7.45 3.95
C GLY A 178 10.99 -7.93 2.65
N ALA A 179 11.77 -8.49 1.73
CA ALA A 179 11.30 -8.91 0.41
C ALA A 179 10.58 -10.27 0.46
N LEU A 180 9.34 -10.25 0.96
CA LEU A 180 8.52 -11.45 1.16
C LEU A 180 8.36 -12.25 -0.14
N ARG A 181 7.98 -11.62 -1.26
CA ARG A 181 7.74 -12.35 -2.53
C ARG A 181 8.96 -13.14 -3.00
N CYS A 182 10.14 -12.53 -2.95
CA CYS A 182 11.40 -13.22 -3.25
C CYS A 182 11.61 -14.41 -2.31
N LEU A 183 11.45 -14.17 -1.00
CA LEU A 183 11.65 -15.18 0.05
C LEU A 183 10.69 -16.38 -0.13
N SER A 184 9.42 -16.14 -0.49
CA SER A 184 8.45 -17.20 -0.82
C SER A 184 8.89 -18.03 -2.02
N VAL A 185 9.18 -17.38 -3.16
CA VAL A 185 9.59 -18.05 -4.41
C VAL A 185 10.87 -18.88 -4.23
N ILE A 186 11.83 -18.37 -3.46
CA ILE A 186 13.08 -19.09 -3.17
C ILE A 186 12.79 -20.37 -2.37
N LEU A 187 11.98 -20.30 -1.31
CA LEU A 187 11.66 -21.47 -0.49
C LEU A 187 10.80 -22.49 -1.25
N GLU A 188 9.88 -22.02 -2.10
CA GLU A 188 9.06 -22.85 -2.99
C GLU A 188 9.92 -23.60 -4.01
N LYS A 189 10.86 -22.92 -4.69
CA LYS A 189 11.78 -23.59 -5.62
C LYS A 189 12.77 -24.53 -4.92
N ILE A 190 13.24 -24.20 -3.71
CA ILE A 190 14.07 -25.11 -2.91
C ILE A 190 13.29 -26.38 -2.52
N ALA A 191 12.01 -26.26 -2.17
CA ALA A 191 11.14 -27.40 -1.88
C ALA A 191 10.91 -28.28 -3.13
N SER A 192 10.62 -27.65 -4.27
CA SER A 192 10.36 -28.33 -5.55
C SER A 192 11.58 -29.08 -6.11
N ASN A 193 12.80 -28.64 -5.78
CA ASN A 193 14.05 -29.24 -6.27
C ASN A 193 14.62 -30.35 -5.35
N SER A 194 13.92 -30.76 -4.29
CA SER A 194 14.41 -31.81 -3.39
C SER A 194 14.33 -33.21 -4.02
N ALA A 195 15.46 -33.92 -4.07
CA ALA A 195 15.49 -35.31 -4.49
C ALA A 195 14.93 -36.23 -3.38
N GLU A 196 14.28 -37.33 -3.76
CA GLU A 196 13.72 -38.30 -2.81
C GLU A 196 14.83 -38.94 -1.96
N GLY A 197 14.92 -38.55 -0.68
CA GLY A 197 15.78 -39.20 0.32
C GLY A 197 16.82 -38.32 1.02
N GLU A 198 16.98 -37.04 0.64
CA GLU A 198 17.89 -36.11 1.31
C GLU A 198 17.25 -35.43 2.55
N GLU A 199 18.09 -34.85 3.43
CA GLU A 199 17.62 -33.96 4.51
C GLU A 199 16.82 -32.79 3.91
N ASN A 200 15.69 -32.44 4.52
CA ASN A 200 14.79 -31.40 4.01
C ASN A 200 15.57 -30.09 3.70
N PRO A 201 15.74 -29.73 2.41
CA PRO A 201 16.66 -28.66 2.03
C PRO A 201 16.13 -27.29 2.43
N VAL A 202 14.80 -27.16 2.61
CA VAL A 202 14.17 -25.96 3.16
C VAL A 202 14.61 -25.74 4.61
N LEU A 203 14.58 -26.78 5.46
CA LEU A 203 15.04 -26.66 6.85
C LEU A 203 16.54 -26.36 6.92
N SER A 204 17.36 -26.99 6.08
CA SER A 204 18.79 -26.68 5.95
C SER A 204 19.00 -25.20 5.60
N ALA A 205 18.33 -24.70 4.56
CA ALA A 205 18.40 -23.30 4.12
C ALA A 205 17.94 -22.29 5.18
N LEU A 206 16.92 -22.63 5.97
CA LEU A 206 16.41 -21.81 7.08
C LEU A 206 17.32 -21.82 8.32
N SER A 207 18.05 -22.92 8.55
CA SER A 207 18.99 -23.09 9.66
C SER A 207 20.36 -22.47 9.40
N HIS A 208 20.68 -22.16 8.14
CA HIS A 208 21.97 -21.62 7.71
C HIS A 208 22.35 -20.33 8.45
N LYS A 209 23.63 -20.16 8.80
CA LYS A 209 24.13 -19.09 9.69
C LYS A 209 25.23 -18.21 9.08
N ASP A 210 25.05 -16.89 9.21
CA ASP A 210 26.04 -15.87 8.83
C ASP A 210 27.28 -15.86 9.77
N VAL A 211 28.26 -14.99 9.48
CA VAL A 211 29.49 -14.85 10.31
C VAL A 211 29.25 -14.41 11.75
N ARG A 212 28.07 -13.90 12.12
CA ARG A 212 27.64 -13.62 13.50
C ARG A 212 26.78 -14.74 14.10
N GLY A 213 26.45 -15.77 13.33
CA GLY A 213 25.55 -16.84 13.76
C GLY A 213 24.07 -16.51 13.53
N HIS A 214 23.74 -15.39 12.88
CA HIS A 214 22.36 -15.08 12.54
C HIS A 214 21.85 -16.04 11.47
N THR A 215 20.62 -16.53 11.63
CA THR A 215 19.85 -17.15 10.54
C THR A 215 19.06 -16.10 9.76
N PRO A 216 18.35 -16.44 8.66
CA PRO A 216 17.41 -15.52 8.01
C PRO A 216 16.36 -14.97 9.00
N LEU A 217 15.89 -15.80 9.95
CA LEU A 217 14.92 -15.39 10.97
C LEU A 217 15.48 -14.33 11.93
N HIS A 218 16.75 -14.44 12.34
CA HIS A 218 17.45 -13.40 13.12
C HIS A 218 17.51 -12.08 12.34
N SER A 219 17.81 -12.15 11.04
CA SER A 219 17.91 -10.99 10.16
C SER A 219 16.56 -10.29 9.97
N ALA A 220 15.47 -11.05 9.80
CA ALA A 220 14.11 -10.51 9.74
C ALA A 220 13.69 -9.89 11.08
N ALA A 221 13.99 -10.55 12.20
CA ALA A 221 13.62 -10.09 13.53
C ALA A 221 14.32 -8.76 13.90
N LEU A 222 15.64 -8.69 13.73
CA LEU A 222 16.45 -7.48 13.95
C LEU A 222 16.00 -6.29 13.10
N ARG A 223 15.43 -6.56 11.91
CA ARG A 223 14.98 -5.55 10.95
C ARG A 223 13.47 -5.30 10.99
N ARG A 224 12.79 -5.82 12.02
CA ARG A 224 11.35 -5.63 12.29
C ARG A 224 10.45 -6.12 11.13
N LYS A 225 10.93 -7.06 10.32
CA LYS A 225 10.26 -7.55 9.09
C LYS A 225 9.25 -8.66 9.41
N TYR A 226 8.20 -8.30 10.16
CA TYR A 226 7.14 -9.20 10.65
C TYR A 226 6.62 -10.22 9.62
N ARG A 227 6.33 -9.80 8.39
CA ARG A 227 5.88 -10.74 7.33
C ARG A 227 6.89 -11.82 7.00
N CYS A 228 8.17 -11.46 6.89
CA CYS A 228 9.25 -12.43 6.66
C CYS A 228 9.43 -13.32 7.89
N VAL A 229 9.26 -12.79 9.11
CA VAL A 229 9.27 -13.59 10.36
C VAL A 229 8.16 -14.66 10.31
N ASN A 230 6.90 -14.28 10.08
CA ASN A 230 5.79 -15.23 9.97
C ASN A 230 6.04 -16.30 8.90
N HIS A 231 6.48 -15.89 7.71
CA HIS A 231 6.69 -16.81 6.60
C HIS A 231 7.83 -17.80 6.90
N LEU A 232 8.98 -17.33 7.41
CA LEU A 232 10.09 -18.19 7.83
C LEU A 232 9.67 -19.17 8.93
N LEU A 233 8.89 -18.71 9.92
CA LEU A 233 8.36 -19.55 11.00
C LEU A 233 7.37 -20.62 10.50
N ASN A 234 6.52 -20.28 9.53
CA ASN A 234 5.59 -21.23 8.93
C ASN A 234 6.30 -22.22 8.00
N ALA A 235 7.42 -21.83 7.38
CA ALA A 235 8.31 -22.72 6.65
C ALA A 235 9.19 -23.62 7.56
N GLY A 236 9.08 -23.50 8.88
CA GLY A 236 9.76 -24.37 9.85
C GLY A 236 11.08 -23.82 10.42
N ALA A 237 11.36 -22.52 10.28
CA ALA A 237 12.55 -21.92 10.89
C ALA A 237 12.50 -21.99 12.42
N ASP A 238 13.58 -22.48 13.04
CA ASP A 238 13.72 -22.59 14.51
C ASP A 238 13.64 -21.20 15.19
N PRO A 239 12.60 -20.93 16.01
CA PRO A 239 12.41 -19.65 16.68
C PRO A 239 13.31 -19.44 17.90
N ILE A 240 13.99 -20.49 18.38
CA ILE A 240 14.87 -20.45 19.57
C ILE A 240 16.36 -20.68 19.24
N SER A 241 16.72 -20.91 17.97
CA SER A 241 18.12 -20.95 17.54
C SER A 241 18.87 -19.72 18.04
N SER A 242 20.08 -19.91 18.56
CA SER A 242 20.93 -18.82 19.04
C SER A 242 22.03 -18.41 18.05
N ASP A 243 22.40 -17.13 18.10
CA ASP A 243 23.57 -16.56 17.41
C ASP A 243 24.90 -16.78 18.18
N LYS A 244 26.00 -16.18 17.73
CA LYS A 244 27.31 -16.29 18.43
C LYS A 244 27.37 -15.59 19.78
N GLU A 245 26.49 -14.64 20.06
CA GLU A 245 26.34 -13.96 21.34
C GLU A 245 25.31 -14.65 22.25
N GLY A 246 24.64 -15.71 21.76
CA GLY A 246 23.57 -16.40 22.47
C GLY A 246 22.20 -15.72 22.35
N ASN A 247 22.07 -14.66 21.56
CA ASN A 247 20.78 -14.03 21.30
C ASN A 247 19.93 -14.95 20.43
N THR A 248 18.65 -15.11 20.77
CA THR A 248 17.63 -15.71 19.91
C THR A 248 16.99 -14.64 19.01
N PRO A 249 16.18 -15.00 17.99
CA PRO A 249 15.40 -14.02 17.23
C PRO A 249 14.55 -13.10 18.13
N LEU A 250 14.07 -13.60 19.27
CA LEU A 250 13.28 -12.84 20.24
C LEU A 250 14.11 -11.75 20.95
N HIS A 251 15.37 -12.04 21.30
CA HIS A 251 16.30 -11.03 21.81
C HIS A 251 16.49 -9.88 20.80
N LEU A 252 16.68 -10.21 19.52
CA LEU A 252 16.87 -9.21 18.45
C LEU A 252 15.57 -8.45 18.13
N ALA A 253 14.41 -9.08 18.29
CA ALA A 253 13.10 -8.43 18.17
C ALA A 253 12.87 -7.41 19.31
N CYS A 254 13.25 -7.74 20.54
CA CYS A 254 13.18 -6.84 21.68
C CYS A 254 14.18 -5.67 21.55
N LEU A 255 15.43 -5.94 21.16
CA LEU A 255 16.45 -4.91 20.89
C LEU A 255 15.99 -3.89 19.82
N SER A 256 15.29 -4.36 18.79
CA SER A 256 14.83 -3.53 17.66
C SER A 256 13.44 -2.92 17.83
N GLY A 257 12.74 -3.15 18.95
CA GLY A 257 11.40 -2.60 19.18
C GLY A 257 10.31 -3.20 18.28
N ALA A 258 10.39 -4.51 17.98
CA ALA A 258 9.58 -5.17 16.97
C ALA A 258 8.29 -5.83 17.53
N LYS A 259 7.31 -5.02 17.97
CA LYS A 259 6.04 -5.47 18.60
C LYS A 259 5.41 -6.71 17.94
N ASN A 260 5.10 -6.63 16.63
CA ASN A 260 4.42 -7.71 15.91
C ASN A 260 5.31 -8.96 15.75
N THR A 261 6.62 -8.77 15.58
CA THR A 261 7.61 -9.87 15.54
C THR A 261 7.68 -10.62 16.87
N ILE A 262 7.58 -9.93 18.00
CA ILE A 262 7.58 -10.55 19.34
C ILE A 262 6.38 -11.49 19.48
N PHE A 263 5.18 -11.07 19.07
CA PHE A 263 3.99 -11.93 19.08
C PHE A 263 4.14 -13.15 18.16
N ALA A 264 4.67 -12.97 16.95
CA ALA A 264 4.94 -14.07 16.00
C ALA A 264 5.91 -15.10 16.58
N LEU A 265 7.00 -14.65 17.19
CA LEU A 265 8.00 -15.54 17.79
C LEU A 265 7.44 -16.26 19.01
N LEU A 266 6.70 -15.57 19.89
CA LEU A 266 6.11 -16.17 21.08
C LEU A 266 5.02 -17.20 20.75
N SER A 267 4.27 -17.04 19.65
CA SER A 267 3.25 -18.01 19.23
C SER A 267 3.84 -19.36 18.77
N LYS A 268 5.11 -19.38 18.34
CA LYS A 268 5.83 -20.58 17.87
C LYS A 268 6.86 -21.11 18.89
N ALA A 269 7.55 -20.23 19.61
CA ALA A 269 8.55 -20.58 20.63
C ALA A 269 7.95 -20.85 22.02
N GLY A 270 6.74 -20.36 22.27
CA GLY A 270 6.12 -20.36 23.61
C GLY A 270 6.71 -19.30 24.55
N VAL A 271 5.99 -19.03 25.64
CA VAL A 271 6.34 -18.01 26.65
C VAL A 271 7.65 -18.34 27.38
N SER A 272 8.04 -19.62 27.47
CA SER A 272 9.33 -20.06 28.01
C SER A 272 10.54 -19.44 27.31
N SER A 273 10.40 -19.02 26.05
CA SER A 273 11.48 -18.33 25.31
C SER A 273 11.84 -16.94 25.87
N LEU A 274 10.99 -16.34 26.71
CA LEU A 274 11.28 -15.10 27.45
C LEU A 274 12.31 -15.29 28.57
N ALA A 275 12.48 -16.51 29.09
CA ALA A 275 13.46 -16.82 30.14
C ALA A 275 14.85 -17.22 29.59
N LEU A 276 15.00 -17.33 28.27
CA LEU A 276 16.29 -17.68 27.65
C LEU A 276 17.27 -16.52 27.81
N GLN A 277 18.47 -16.82 28.32
CA GLN A 277 19.55 -15.83 28.48
C GLN A 277 20.56 -15.91 27.35
N ASN A 278 21.02 -14.77 26.86
CA ASN A 278 22.20 -14.68 26.02
C ASN A 278 23.51 -14.84 26.83
N LYS A 279 24.68 -14.82 26.18
CA LYS A 279 25.98 -14.99 26.84
C LYS A 279 26.36 -13.87 27.82
N TYR A 280 25.62 -12.76 27.82
CA TYR A 280 25.77 -11.66 28.77
C TYR A 280 24.83 -11.81 29.98
N GLY A 281 24.07 -12.92 30.08
CA GLY A 281 23.08 -13.17 31.13
C GLY A 281 21.79 -12.38 30.96
N GLN A 282 21.62 -11.69 29.82
CA GLN A 282 20.43 -10.86 29.56
C GLN A 282 19.31 -11.71 28.96
N ILE A 283 18.07 -11.50 29.42
CA ILE A 283 16.86 -12.02 28.79
C ILE A 283 16.31 -11.02 27.74
N PRO A 284 15.38 -11.41 26.85
CA PRO A 284 14.85 -10.51 25.80
C PRO A 284 14.27 -9.20 26.35
N VAL A 285 13.60 -9.20 27.50
CA VAL A 285 13.02 -7.96 28.06
C VAL A 285 14.09 -6.98 28.55
N ASP A 286 15.25 -7.45 29.02
CA ASP A 286 16.38 -6.58 29.40
C ASP A 286 16.91 -5.79 28.20
N LEU A 287 16.85 -6.38 27.00
CA LEU A 287 17.19 -5.68 25.76
C LEU A 287 16.11 -4.66 25.37
N ALA A 288 14.83 -4.97 25.59
CA ALA A 288 13.76 -3.98 25.41
C ALA A 288 13.92 -2.78 26.37
N GLU A 289 14.24 -3.03 27.65
CA GLU A 289 14.51 -1.98 28.65
C GLU A 289 15.75 -1.15 28.30
N LYS A 290 16.89 -1.81 28.04
CA LYS A 290 18.18 -1.18 27.73
C LYS A 290 18.13 -0.26 26.50
N TYR A 291 17.30 -0.60 25.51
CA TYR A 291 17.13 0.19 24.28
C TYR A 291 15.88 1.10 24.31
N GLY A 292 15.19 1.23 25.46
CA GLY A 292 14.15 2.24 25.70
C GLY A 292 12.75 1.88 25.19
N HIS A 293 12.47 0.63 24.86
CA HIS A 293 11.19 0.17 24.29
C HIS A 293 10.13 -0.09 25.38
N LEU A 294 9.86 0.91 26.23
CA LEU A 294 9.09 0.77 27.48
C LEU A 294 7.67 0.20 27.29
N GLU A 295 7.00 0.49 26.17
CA GLU A 295 5.68 -0.09 25.85
C GLU A 295 5.76 -1.63 25.70
N LEU A 296 6.83 -2.14 25.06
CA LEU A 296 7.06 -3.57 24.88
C LEU A 296 7.39 -4.25 26.20
N VAL A 297 8.12 -3.57 27.09
CA VAL A 297 8.44 -4.08 28.44
C VAL A 297 7.16 -4.35 29.22
N GLY A 298 6.19 -3.42 29.16
CA GLY A 298 4.87 -3.61 29.77
C GLY A 298 4.10 -4.80 29.17
N LEU A 299 4.10 -4.93 27.84
CA LEU A 299 3.44 -6.03 27.14
C LEU A 299 4.07 -7.40 27.40
N ILE A 300 5.40 -7.47 27.47
CA ILE A 300 6.14 -8.72 27.75
C ILE A 300 5.92 -9.16 29.20
N LYS A 301 5.99 -8.23 30.17
CA LYS A 301 5.70 -8.57 31.59
C LYS A 301 4.24 -8.97 31.80
N ALA A 302 3.30 -8.41 31.02
CA ALA A 302 1.92 -8.87 31.00
C ALA A 302 1.78 -10.29 30.39
N ALA A 303 2.58 -10.62 29.37
CA ALA A 303 2.62 -11.96 28.78
C ALA A 303 3.13 -13.03 29.75
N GLU A 304 4.17 -12.72 30.54
CA GLU A 304 4.71 -13.59 31.57
C GLU A 304 3.68 -13.88 32.67
N ALA A 305 2.90 -12.86 33.08
CA ALA A 305 1.85 -12.99 34.08
C ALA A 305 0.59 -13.70 33.55
N ASN A 306 0.28 -13.60 32.27
CA ASN A 306 -0.85 -14.28 31.63
C ASN A 306 -0.52 -14.72 30.19
N PRO A 307 -0.06 -15.97 29.98
CA PRO A 307 0.25 -16.52 28.66
C PRO A 307 -0.90 -16.46 27.64
N ALA A 308 -2.16 -16.51 28.10
CA ALA A 308 -3.33 -16.46 27.22
C ALA A 308 -3.61 -15.05 26.67
N SER A 309 -3.03 -14.00 27.26
CA SER A 309 -3.19 -12.61 26.78
C SER A 309 -2.46 -12.32 25.46
N LEU A 310 -1.60 -13.23 25.00
CA LEU A 310 -0.78 -13.08 23.80
C LEU A 310 -1.17 -13.96 22.61
N ILE A 311 -2.28 -14.69 22.73
CA ILE A 311 -2.74 -15.62 21.70
C ILE A 311 -3.68 -14.88 20.73
N LEU A 312 -3.23 -14.65 19.49
CA LEU A 312 -4.17 -14.45 18.37
C LEU A 312 -4.96 -15.74 18.13
N PRO A 313 -6.24 -15.68 17.68
CA PRO A 313 -7.08 -16.86 17.53
C PRO A 313 -6.40 -17.97 16.73
N LYS A 314 -6.53 -19.22 17.20
CA LYS A 314 -6.14 -20.38 16.39
C LYS A 314 -7.19 -20.59 15.30
N GLU A 315 -6.74 -20.76 14.06
CA GLU A 315 -7.59 -21.22 12.96
C GLU A 315 -8.14 -22.60 13.31
N GLY A 316 -9.47 -22.73 13.30
CA GLY A 316 -10.17 -23.86 13.89
C GLY A 316 -10.55 -24.96 12.91
N GLU A 317 -10.35 -26.21 13.33
CA GLU A 317 -11.17 -27.35 12.90
C GLU A 317 -12.60 -27.14 13.42
N ASP A 318 -13.64 -27.33 12.58
CA ASP A 318 -15.00 -27.62 13.06
C ASP A 318 -15.93 -28.15 11.96
N SER A 319 -16.94 -28.94 12.34
CA SER A 319 -17.83 -29.67 11.41
C SER A 319 -19.15 -30.12 12.10
N VAL A 320 -20.22 -30.56 11.42
CA VAL A 320 -20.38 -30.91 10.00
C VAL A 320 -21.30 -29.90 9.25
N PRO A 321 -22.57 -30.10 8.78
CA PRO A 321 -23.06 -29.30 7.63
C PRO A 321 -24.37 -28.51 7.81
N CYS A 322 -24.50 -27.37 7.11
CA CYS A 322 -25.60 -27.16 6.15
C CYS A 322 -25.40 -25.85 5.32
N SER A 323 -25.27 -26.00 4.01
CA SER A 323 -25.40 -25.00 2.93
C SER A 323 -25.56 -23.51 3.29
N PHE A 324 -24.50 -22.72 3.10
CA PHE A 324 -24.46 -21.71 2.03
C PHE A 324 -22.99 -21.38 1.71
N ASP A 325 -22.69 -21.18 0.43
CA ASP A 325 -21.32 -21.14 -0.09
C ASP A 325 -20.68 -19.75 0.03
N VAL A 326 -19.56 -19.64 0.75
CA VAL A 326 -18.67 -18.46 0.76
C VAL A 326 -17.22 -18.94 0.97
N SER A 327 -16.52 -19.21 -0.12
CA SER A 327 -15.06 -19.23 -0.16
C SER A 327 -14.47 -17.85 0.18
N GLU A 328 -13.24 -17.81 0.72
CA GLU A 328 -12.54 -16.62 1.28
C GLU A 328 -12.98 -16.14 2.68
N LYS A 329 -12.72 -16.96 3.72
CA LYS A 329 -12.36 -16.40 5.04
C LYS A 329 -10.92 -15.88 4.97
N ILE A 330 -10.76 -14.59 4.72
CA ILE A 330 -9.47 -13.89 4.78
C ILE A 330 -9.15 -13.55 6.24
N GLY A 331 -7.93 -13.88 6.69
CA GLY A 331 -7.54 -13.86 8.10
C GLY A 331 -7.53 -12.47 8.78
N ASP A 332 -7.62 -12.52 10.12
CA ASP A 332 -7.93 -11.44 11.08
C ASP A 332 -7.05 -10.16 11.09
N SER A 333 -6.18 -9.94 10.11
CA SER A 333 -5.21 -8.82 10.10
C SER A 333 -5.32 -7.84 8.93
N VAL A 334 -6.14 -8.12 7.91
CA VAL A 334 -6.17 -7.29 6.69
C VAL A 334 -6.99 -6.02 6.89
N SER A 335 -6.33 -4.87 6.73
CA SER A 335 -6.96 -3.56 6.59
C SER A 335 -7.47 -3.39 5.16
N SER A 336 -8.38 -2.47 4.88
CA SER A 336 -8.78 -2.17 3.50
C SER A 336 -8.89 -0.68 3.23
N VAL A 337 -8.43 -0.26 2.05
CA VAL A 337 -8.68 1.07 1.50
C VAL A 337 -9.73 0.91 0.42
N LEU A 338 -10.90 1.49 0.65
CA LEU A 338 -12.01 1.50 -0.28
C LEU A 338 -12.08 2.85 -0.99
N THR A 339 -12.34 2.85 -2.28
CA THR A 339 -12.58 4.05 -3.09
C THR A 339 -13.61 3.76 -4.18
N ASP A 340 -14.02 4.78 -4.94
CA ASP A 340 -14.96 4.66 -6.06
C ASP A 340 -14.61 5.69 -7.14
N GLU A 341 -14.52 5.26 -8.40
CA GLU A 341 -14.15 6.13 -9.52
C GLU A 341 -15.11 7.31 -9.74
N MET A 342 -16.38 7.19 -9.34
CA MET A 342 -17.34 8.29 -9.47
C MET A 342 -16.97 9.48 -8.59
N CYS A 343 -16.24 9.26 -7.49
CA CYS A 343 -15.69 10.34 -6.65
C CYS A 343 -14.54 11.10 -7.33
N LEU A 344 -13.80 10.46 -8.25
CA LEU A 344 -12.78 11.11 -9.08
C LEU A 344 -13.42 11.89 -10.24
N LYS A 345 -14.47 11.34 -10.86
CA LYS A 345 -15.12 11.92 -12.05
C LYS A 345 -15.95 13.18 -11.76
N HIS A 346 -16.38 13.39 -10.50
CA HIS A 346 -17.05 14.63 -10.11
C HIS A 346 -16.05 15.79 -10.01
N LEU A 347 -16.31 16.88 -10.73
CA LEU A 347 -15.59 18.15 -10.65
C LEU A 347 -16.43 19.21 -9.91
N THR A 348 -15.81 19.92 -8.97
CA THR A 348 -16.39 21.05 -8.22
C THR A 348 -15.96 22.43 -8.76
N PHE A 349 -15.03 22.51 -9.72
CA PHE A 349 -14.43 23.78 -10.14
C PHE A 349 -14.29 23.89 -11.68
N ARG A 350 -14.37 25.11 -12.23
CA ARG A 350 -14.05 25.41 -13.64
C ARG A 350 -12.58 25.80 -13.76
N THR A 351 -11.76 24.89 -14.29
CA THR A 351 -10.31 25.06 -14.50
C THR A 351 -9.91 26.30 -15.31
N GLU A 352 -10.82 26.84 -16.12
CA GLU A 352 -10.55 27.95 -17.06
C GLU A 352 -10.80 29.36 -16.50
N SER A 353 -11.40 29.50 -15.32
CA SER A 353 -11.69 30.82 -14.75
C SER A 353 -10.62 31.28 -13.76
N PRO A 354 -9.95 32.44 -13.97
CA PRO A 354 -9.16 33.04 -12.91
C PRO A 354 -10.07 33.33 -11.71
N LEU A 355 -9.56 33.08 -10.49
CA LEU A 355 -10.33 33.30 -9.26
C LEU A 355 -10.93 34.71 -9.25
N PRO A 356 -12.26 34.86 -9.09
CA PRO A 356 -12.90 36.18 -9.10
C PRO A 356 -12.25 37.12 -8.08
N HIS A 357 -12.10 38.40 -8.41
CA HIS A 357 -11.51 39.40 -7.49
C HIS A 357 -12.30 39.58 -6.18
N SER A 358 -13.49 38.99 -6.06
CA SER A 358 -14.30 38.91 -4.84
C SER A 358 -14.04 37.66 -3.98
N TYR A 359 -13.20 36.71 -4.41
CA TYR A 359 -12.75 35.63 -3.52
C TYR A 359 -11.87 36.23 -2.41
N PRO A 360 -12.11 35.93 -1.12
CA PRO A 360 -11.23 36.39 -0.05
C PRO A 360 -9.82 35.82 -0.28
N PRO A 361 -8.77 36.67 -0.29
CA PRO A 361 -7.42 36.22 -0.58
C PRO A 361 -6.93 35.27 0.52
N GLY A 362 -6.80 33.98 0.19
CA GLY A 362 -6.22 32.96 1.07
C GLY A 362 -6.96 31.62 1.17
N ILE A 363 -8.18 31.49 0.64
CA ILE A 363 -8.90 30.20 0.62
C ILE A 363 -8.76 29.58 -0.79
N PRO A 364 -7.95 28.52 -0.98
CA PRO A 364 -7.84 27.86 -2.27
C PRO A 364 -9.14 27.12 -2.60
N PRO A 365 -9.56 27.05 -3.89
CA PRO A 365 -10.64 26.18 -4.30
C PRO A 365 -10.30 24.72 -3.97
N GLU A 366 -11.33 23.91 -3.74
CA GLU A 366 -11.16 22.49 -3.44
C GLU A 366 -10.37 21.80 -4.57
N ASN A 367 -9.19 21.27 -4.23
CA ASN A 367 -8.32 20.63 -5.21
C ASN A 367 -8.97 19.34 -5.73
N THR A 368 -9.32 19.32 -7.01
CA THR A 368 -9.86 18.15 -7.74
C THR A 368 -8.93 16.94 -7.62
N GLU A 369 -7.62 17.19 -7.65
CA GLU A 369 -6.57 16.17 -7.56
C GLU A 369 -6.33 15.68 -6.13
N ARG A 370 -7.06 16.19 -5.11
CA ARG A 370 -6.84 15.81 -3.71
C ARG A 370 -7.03 14.30 -3.49
N LEU A 371 -7.95 13.68 -4.22
CA LEU A 371 -8.13 12.24 -4.15
C LEU A 371 -7.04 11.49 -4.93
N GLU A 372 -6.59 11.98 -6.10
CA GLU A 372 -5.44 11.41 -6.81
C GLU A 372 -4.15 11.44 -5.98
N VAL A 373 -3.92 12.50 -5.19
CA VAL A 373 -2.80 12.60 -4.24
C VAL A 373 -2.87 11.54 -3.12
N LEU A 374 -4.03 10.93 -2.87
CA LEU A 374 -4.18 9.83 -1.92
C LEU A 374 -4.08 8.46 -2.60
N ILE A 375 -4.81 8.22 -3.68
CA ILE A 375 -5.02 6.88 -4.28
C ILE A 375 -4.54 6.70 -5.72
N GLY A 376 -4.01 7.75 -6.36
CA GLY A 376 -3.46 7.66 -7.70
C GLY A 376 -2.20 6.79 -7.76
N PRO A 377 -1.60 6.59 -8.94
CA PRO A 377 -0.41 5.75 -9.11
C PRO A 377 0.78 6.17 -8.22
N TYR A 378 0.86 7.46 -7.86
CA TYR A 378 1.87 8.02 -6.96
C TYR A 378 1.26 8.58 -5.67
N GLY A 379 0.05 8.14 -5.32
CA GLY A 379 -0.70 8.61 -4.16
C GLY A 379 -0.07 8.18 -2.83
N SER A 380 -0.37 8.93 -1.77
CA SER A 380 0.19 8.70 -0.43
C SER A 380 -0.23 7.35 0.17
N LEU A 381 -1.39 6.79 -0.22
CA LEU A 381 -1.86 5.45 0.17
C LEU A 381 -1.42 4.36 -0.83
N SER A 382 -0.75 4.76 -1.91
CA SER A 382 -0.07 3.88 -2.86
C SER A 382 1.37 3.59 -2.41
N SER A 383 1.90 4.28 -1.40
CA SER A 383 3.27 4.07 -0.94
C SER A 383 3.50 2.69 -0.30
N SER A 384 4.76 2.24 -0.32
CA SER A 384 5.20 0.92 0.17
C SER A 384 4.86 0.64 1.66
N GLU A 385 4.63 1.68 2.45
CA GLU A 385 4.16 1.62 3.83
C GLU A 385 2.72 1.12 3.96
N PHE A 386 1.88 1.40 2.96
CA PHE A 386 0.48 0.95 2.88
C PHE A 386 0.29 -0.28 1.99
N ASP A 387 1.22 -0.56 1.07
CA ASP A 387 1.16 -1.71 0.15
C ASP A 387 1.26 -3.09 0.85
N LEU A 388 1.46 -3.07 2.16
CA LEU A 388 1.78 -4.21 3.00
C LEU A 388 0.72 -4.39 4.11
N ASP A 389 -0.35 -5.16 3.86
CA ASP A 389 -1.54 -5.45 4.74
C ASP A 389 -2.80 -4.58 4.49
N VAL A 390 -2.84 -3.81 3.39
CA VAL A 390 -4.04 -3.08 2.96
C VAL A 390 -4.58 -3.65 1.64
N ARG A 391 -5.79 -4.20 1.63
CA ARG A 391 -6.50 -4.55 0.37
C ARG A 391 -7.08 -3.26 -0.22
N ARG A 392 -6.63 -2.85 -1.40
CA ARG A 392 -7.27 -1.76 -2.17
C ARG A 392 -8.52 -2.32 -2.86
N ILE A 393 -9.64 -1.63 -2.73
CA ILE A 393 -10.96 -2.04 -3.24
C ILE A 393 -11.57 -0.85 -3.98
N VAL A 394 -11.84 -1.03 -5.26
CA VAL A 394 -12.67 -0.09 -6.03
C VAL A 394 -14.11 -0.58 -5.92
N CYS A 395 -14.98 0.27 -5.38
CA CYS A 395 -16.41 0.06 -5.25
C CYS A 395 -17.11 0.53 -6.53
N ASP A 396 -18.27 -0.07 -6.79
CA ASP A 396 -19.09 0.17 -7.98
C ASP A 396 -20.57 0.44 -7.64
N LYS A 397 -20.95 0.40 -6.35
CA LYS A 397 -22.33 0.42 -5.89
C LYS A 397 -22.69 1.73 -5.16
N PRO A 398 -23.69 2.48 -5.64
CA PRO A 398 -24.27 3.58 -4.87
C PRO A 398 -25.03 3.08 -3.64
N ALA A 399 -25.12 3.92 -2.61
CA ALA A 399 -25.98 3.67 -1.46
C ALA A 399 -27.44 3.47 -1.88
N ALA A 400 -28.13 2.50 -1.27
CA ALA A 400 -29.56 2.33 -1.48
C ALA A 400 -30.31 3.52 -0.88
N LEU A 401 -31.35 4.00 -1.59
CA LEU A 401 -32.11 5.19 -1.19
C LEU A 401 -32.72 5.05 0.22
N SER A 402 -33.08 3.84 0.64
CA SER A 402 -33.53 3.54 2.00
C SER A 402 -32.51 3.94 3.07
N ASP A 403 -31.22 3.74 2.82
CA ASP A 403 -30.14 3.98 3.78
C ASP A 403 -29.85 5.48 3.88
N VAL A 404 -29.88 6.18 2.75
CA VAL A 404 -29.81 7.64 2.70
C VAL A 404 -31.01 8.28 3.41
N LEU A 405 -32.23 7.76 3.21
CA LEU A 405 -33.47 8.31 3.77
C LEU A 405 -33.62 8.15 5.30
N ARG A 406 -32.84 7.29 5.95
CA ARG A 406 -32.77 7.28 7.43
C ARG A 406 -32.13 8.55 7.99
N VAL A 407 -31.35 9.26 7.17
CA VAL A 407 -30.53 10.42 7.58
C VAL A 407 -30.95 11.73 6.90
N HIS A 408 -31.23 11.69 5.59
CA HIS A 408 -31.58 12.87 4.78
C HIS A 408 -33.03 12.81 4.27
N ASP A 409 -33.67 13.97 4.07
CA ASP A 409 -35.06 14.02 3.64
C ASP A 409 -35.24 13.83 2.13
N TYR A 410 -36.30 13.14 1.76
CA TYR A 410 -36.63 12.87 0.35
C TYR A 410 -36.74 14.15 -0.49
N ALA A 411 -37.30 15.22 0.08
CA ALA A 411 -37.42 16.52 -0.60
C ALA A 411 -36.04 17.09 -0.98
N TYR A 412 -35.07 17.02 -0.06
CA TYR A 412 -33.69 17.45 -0.29
C TYR A 412 -33.00 16.59 -1.35
N LEU A 413 -33.08 15.26 -1.24
CA LEU A 413 -32.49 14.32 -2.22
C LEU A 413 -33.06 14.53 -3.62
N ARG A 414 -34.38 14.74 -3.71
CA ARG A 414 -35.09 15.03 -4.95
C ARG A 414 -34.63 16.35 -5.55
N HIS A 415 -34.56 17.41 -4.75
CA HIS A 415 -34.11 18.73 -5.21
C HIS A 415 -32.68 18.69 -5.76
N LEU A 416 -31.75 18.07 -5.03
CA LEU A 416 -30.36 17.86 -5.48
C LEU A 416 -30.30 17.11 -6.81
N THR A 417 -31.05 15.99 -6.92
CA THR A 417 -31.07 15.16 -8.13
C THR A 417 -31.68 15.89 -9.34
N GLU A 418 -32.81 16.58 -9.15
CA GLU A 418 -33.44 17.40 -10.19
C GLU A 418 -32.58 18.59 -10.61
N PHE A 419 -31.80 19.17 -9.70
CA PHE A 419 -30.87 20.25 -10.02
C PHE A 419 -29.68 19.73 -10.83
N CYS A 420 -29.00 18.67 -10.38
CA CYS A 420 -27.93 18.02 -11.15
C CYS A 420 -28.38 17.58 -12.55
N GLY A 421 -29.61 17.07 -12.68
CA GLY A 421 -30.18 16.63 -13.95
C GLY A 421 -30.47 17.75 -14.97
N LYS A 422 -30.42 19.03 -14.57
CA LYS A 422 -30.56 20.18 -15.47
C LYS A 422 -29.23 20.62 -16.10
N LEU A 423 -28.09 20.16 -15.57
CA LEU A 423 -26.75 20.53 -16.03
C LEU A 423 -26.33 19.65 -17.20
N SER A 424 -25.71 20.26 -18.20
CA SER A 424 -25.36 19.59 -19.45
C SER A 424 -24.17 18.62 -19.33
N ARG A 425 -24.19 17.60 -20.20
CA ARG A 425 -23.08 16.67 -20.42
C ARG A 425 -22.34 17.11 -21.68
N TYR A 426 -21.06 17.43 -21.57
CA TYR A 426 -20.21 17.60 -22.75
C TYR A 426 -19.75 16.23 -23.27
N SER A 427 -19.85 16.03 -24.59
CA SER A 427 -19.57 14.75 -25.25
C SER A 427 -18.13 14.61 -25.77
N ASP A 428 -17.29 15.61 -25.53
CA ASP A 428 -15.94 15.78 -26.08
C ASP A 428 -14.82 15.61 -25.04
N GLY A 429 -15.16 15.33 -23.78
CA GLY A 429 -14.20 15.23 -22.67
C GLY A 429 -13.89 16.55 -21.95
N SER A 430 -14.56 17.65 -22.30
CA SER A 430 -14.42 18.93 -21.59
C SER A 430 -15.07 18.93 -20.18
N PRO A 431 -14.63 19.81 -19.26
CA PRO A 431 -15.15 19.85 -17.89
C PRO A 431 -16.66 20.12 -17.88
N HIS A 432 -17.41 19.25 -17.21
CA HIS A 432 -18.88 19.31 -17.17
C HIS A 432 -19.42 20.67 -16.74
N GLU A 433 -20.63 21.01 -17.21
CA GLU A 433 -21.28 22.23 -16.77
C GLU A 433 -21.45 22.23 -15.24
N THR A 434 -20.80 23.19 -14.60
CA THR A 434 -20.95 23.46 -13.17
C THR A 434 -21.86 24.64 -12.93
N ALA A 435 -22.64 24.55 -11.86
CA ALA A 435 -23.50 25.61 -11.35
C ALA A 435 -23.39 25.69 -9.83
N SER A 436 -23.75 26.84 -9.27
CA SER A 436 -23.81 27.01 -7.83
C SER A 436 -25.13 26.51 -7.25
N TYR A 437 -25.06 25.85 -6.11
CA TYR A 437 -26.12 25.24 -5.33
C TYR A 437 -26.08 25.76 -3.89
N ASP A 438 -27.24 25.73 -3.23
CA ASP A 438 -27.51 26.27 -1.89
C ASP A 438 -26.92 27.68 -1.66
N HIS A 439 -27.65 28.69 -2.13
CA HIS A 439 -27.37 30.13 -1.95
C HIS A 439 -26.03 30.68 -2.48
N GLY A 440 -25.18 29.89 -3.12
CA GLY A 440 -23.85 30.33 -3.58
C GLY A 440 -22.72 29.41 -3.10
N ASP A 441 -22.98 28.60 -2.08
CA ASP A 441 -21.96 28.02 -1.20
C ASP A 441 -21.33 26.74 -1.77
N THR A 442 -22.07 25.98 -2.60
CA THR A 442 -21.57 24.73 -3.21
C THR A 442 -21.49 24.86 -4.72
N SER A 443 -20.39 24.41 -5.33
CA SER A 443 -20.33 24.21 -6.78
C SER A 443 -20.58 22.75 -7.13
N ILE A 444 -21.60 22.49 -7.96
CA ILE A 444 -22.03 21.14 -8.33
C ILE A 444 -22.02 20.94 -9.85
N SER A 445 -21.97 19.68 -10.27
CA SER A 445 -22.02 19.24 -11.66
C SER A 445 -23.11 18.19 -11.86
N HIS A 446 -23.38 17.79 -13.11
CA HIS A 446 -24.37 16.74 -13.40
C HIS A 446 -24.02 15.38 -12.75
N LEU A 447 -22.75 15.14 -12.39
CA LEU A 447 -22.30 13.92 -11.70
C LEU A 447 -22.41 14.01 -10.17
N THR A 448 -22.63 15.19 -9.59
CA THR A 448 -22.62 15.40 -8.13
C THR A 448 -23.58 14.46 -7.39
N ALA A 449 -24.85 14.38 -7.80
CA ALA A 449 -25.83 13.52 -7.14
C ALA A 449 -25.42 12.02 -7.17
N VAL A 450 -24.81 11.56 -8.27
CA VAL A 450 -24.31 10.18 -8.40
C VAL A 450 -23.08 9.97 -7.53
N ALA A 451 -22.09 10.87 -7.59
CA ALA A 451 -20.88 10.80 -6.77
C ALA A 451 -21.19 10.82 -5.27
N SER A 452 -22.18 11.60 -4.81
CA SER A 452 -22.63 11.57 -3.41
C SER A 452 -23.21 10.21 -3.00
N LEU A 453 -23.97 9.56 -3.88
CA LEU A 453 -24.51 8.23 -3.60
C LEU A 453 -23.43 7.14 -3.61
N HIS A 454 -22.46 7.22 -4.51
CA HIS A 454 -21.29 6.32 -4.56
C HIS A 454 -20.36 6.50 -3.36
N ALA A 455 -20.12 7.74 -2.91
CA ALA A 455 -19.40 8.03 -1.68
C ALA A 455 -20.09 7.37 -0.46
N ALA A 456 -21.40 7.56 -0.30
CA ALA A 456 -22.16 6.91 0.77
C ALA A 456 -22.15 5.37 0.65
N GLY A 457 -22.24 4.83 -0.57
CA GLY A 457 -22.20 3.38 -0.84
C GLY A 457 -20.86 2.76 -0.47
N THR A 458 -19.76 3.47 -0.74
CA THR A 458 -18.40 3.05 -0.35
C THR A 458 -18.25 2.89 1.17
N VAL A 459 -18.81 3.81 1.97
CA VAL A 459 -18.76 3.68 3.44
C VAL A 459 -19.71 2.58 3.95
N ILE A 460 -20.84 2.33 3.27
CA ILE A 460 -21.71 1.18 3.56
C ILE A 460 -20.98 -0.15 3.31
N GLU A 461 -20.29 -0.31 2.18
CA GLU A 461 -19.47 -1.48 1.87
C GLU A 461 -18.33 -1.65 2.90
N ALA A 462 -17.72 -0.55 3.37
CA ALA A 462 -16.73 -0.58 4.43
C ALA A 462 -17.30 -1.09 5.77
N VAL A 463 -18.50 -0.63 6.17
CA VAL A 463 -19.22 -1.14 7.35
C VAL A 463 -19.51 -2.63 7.17
N ASP A 464 -20.07 -3.03 6.02
CA ASP A 464 -20.36 -4.43 5.72
C ASP A 464 -19.13 -5.32 5.87
N ARG A 465 -17.99 -4.89 5.34
CA ARG A 465 -16.74 -5.66 5.39
C ARG A 465 -16.19 -5.84 6.79
N VAL A 466 -16.23 -4.79 7.60
CA VAL A 466 -15.78 -4.82 9.00
C VAL A 466 -16.73 -5.64 9.87
N CYS A 467 -18.05 -5.42 9.74
CA CYS A 467 -19.05 -6.12 10.55
C CYS A 467 -19.18 -7.61 10.20
N ARG A 468 -18.92 -8.01 8.95
CA ARG A 468 -18.83 -9.43 8.53
C ARG A 468 -17.48 -10.08 8.84
N GLY A 469 -16.50 -9.33 9.35
CA GLY A 469 -15.15 -9.85 9.64
C GLY A 469 -14.29 -10.13 8.41
N THR A 470 -14.67 -9.64 7.23
CA THR A 470 -13.85 -9.80 6.00
C THR A 470 -12.62 -8.88 5.99
N THR A 471 -12.64 -7.83 6.81
CA THR A 471 -11.54 -6.89 7.04
C THR A 471 -11.54 -6.49 8.52
N ARG A 472 -10.36 -6.28 9.11
CA ARG A 472 -10.26 -5.85 10.51
C ARG A 472 -10.64 -4.38 10.70
N ASN A 473 -10.33 -3.57 9.69
CA ASN A 473 -10.58 -2.13 9.65
C ASN A 473 -10.65 -1.67 8.19
N ALA A 474 -11.33 -0.55 7.96
CA ALA A 474 -11.55 0.00 6.65
C ALA A 474 -11.32 1.52 6.65
N PHE A 475 -10.60 2.00 5.64
CA PHE A 475 -10.35 3.41 5.35
C PHE A 475 -11.04 3.75 4.03
N CYS A 476 -11.94 4.73 4.02
CA CYS A 476 -12.62 5.15 2.80
C CYS A 476 -11.90 6.35 2.20
N ALA A 477 -11.10 6.10 1.15
CA ALA A 477 -10.51 7.15 0.33
C ALA A 477 -11.53 7.61 -0.71
N ILE A 478 -12.44 8.50 -0.28
CA ILE A 478 -13.51 9.07 -1.09
C ILE A 478 -13.54 10.59 -0.91
N ARG A 479 -13.91 11.30 -1.97
CA ARG A 479 -14.13 12.76 -1.95
C ARG A 479 -15.63 13.03 -2.10
N PRO A 480 -16.42 12.98 -1.00
CA PRO A 480 -17.85 13.22 -1.07
C PRO A 480 -18.13 14.66 -1.51
N PRO A 481 -19.05 14.89 -2.47
CA PRO A 481 -19.48 16.24 -2.83
C PRO A 481 -20.11 16.98 -1.63
N GLY A 482 -19.81 18.27 -1.47
CA GLY A 482 -20.23 19.03 -0.29
C GLY A 482 -20.04 20.54 -0.39
N HIS A 483 -20.67 21.26 0.54
CA HIS A 483 -20.57 22.69 0.87
C HIS A 483 -19.15 23.14 1.31
N HIS A 484 -18.10 22.44 0.88
CA HIS A 484 -16.69 22.71 1.20
C HIS A 484 -16.05 23.81 0.34
N ALA A 485 -16.84 24.50 -0.49
CA ALA A 485 -16.36 25.49 -1.45
C ALA A 485 -16.72 26.94 -1.07
N GLY A 486 -17.64 27.14 -0.14
CA GLY A 486 -18.20 28.44 0.20
C GLY A 486 -17.63 29.05 1.50
N PRO A 487 -17.52 30.39 1.59
CA PRO A 487 -16.77 31.05 2.66
C PRO A 487 -17.53 31.17 3.99
N TYR A 488 -18.78 30.69 4.08
CA TYR A 488 -19.63 30.90 5.27
C TYR A 488 -19.74 29.67 6.18
N GLY A 489 -19.65 28.46 5.63
CA GLY A 489 -19.88 27.24 6.40
C GLY A 489 -21.34 27.12 6.88
N ALA A 490 -21.60 26.14 7.75
CA ALA A 490 -22.95 25.77 8.20
C ALA A 490 -23.85 26.97 8.55
N ASP A 491 -24.77 27.31 7.64
CA ASP A 491 -25.70 28.43 7.78
C ASP A 491 -26.50 28.26 9.09
N HIS A 492 -26.46 29.28 9.96
CA HIS A 492 -26.71 29.15 11.42
C HIS A 492 -28.16 28.85 11.83
N ILE A 493 -29.00 28.40 10.90
CA ILE A 493 -30.41 28.11 11.12
C ILE A 493 -30.68 26.68 10.63
N CYS A 494 -30.89 25.77 11.58
CA CYS A 494 -31.47 24.44 11.35
C CYS A 494 -32.93 24.57 10.87
N ALA A 495 -33.13 25.10 9.67
CA ALA A 495 -34.40 24.99 8.97
C ALA A 495 -34.57 23.53 8.52
N PRO A 496 -35.78 22.94 8.61
CA PRO A 496 -36.05 21.55 8.24
C PRO A 496 -35.82 21.23 6.74
N ASP A 497 -35.44 22.23 5.95
CA ASP A 497 -35.31 22.18 4.49
C ASP A 497 -33.85 22.35 4.02
N LYS A 498 -32.89 22.63 4.93
CA LYS A 498 -31.47 22.90 4.62
C LYS A 498 -30.57 21.70 4.94
N GLY A 499 -29.47 21.57 4.20
CA GLY A 499 -28.62 20.38 4.23
C GLY A 499 -28.00 20.09 5.61
N ASN A 500 -28.16 18.86 6.10
CA ASN A 500 -27.62 18.44 7.41
C ASN A 500 -26.09 18.18 7.35
N GLY A 501 -25.31 19.19 6.98
CA GLY A 501 -23.86 19.20 7.11
C GLY A 501 -23.06 19.56 5.86
N PHE A 502 -21.74 19.61 6.05
CA PHE A 502 -20.83 20.06 5.00
C PHE A 502 -20.77 19.13 3.78
N CYS A 503 -20.98 17.82 3.91
CA CYS A 503 -21.21 16.94 2.74
C CYS A 503 -22.69 16.99 2.31
N LEU A 504 -22.97 17.02 0.99
CA LEU A 504 -24.36 16.99 0.47
C LEU A 504 -25.10 15.75 0.98
N LEU A 505 -24.43 14.60 0.98
CA LEU A 505 -24.84 13.41 1.73
C LEU A 505 -23.80 13.11 2.80
N ASN A 506 -24.20 13.15 4.07
CA ASN A 506 -23.34 12.85 5.20
C ASN A 506 -23.08 11.34 5.28
N SER A 507 -22.01 10.91 4.62
CA SER A 507 -21.66 9.50 4.46
C SER A 507 -21.34 8.81 5.81
N VAL A 508 -20.82 9.56 6.79
CA VAL A 508 -20.52 9.06 8.15
C VAL A 508 -21.81 8.75 8.90
N ALA A 509 -22.77 9.68 8.90
CA ALA A 509 -24.06 9.47 9.54
C ALA A 509 -24.89 8.36 8.85
N ILE A 510 -24.85 8.27 7.52
CA ILE A 510 -25.48 7.17 6.76
C ILE A 510 -24.88 5.82 7.18
N ALA A 511 -23.55 5.71 7.23
CA ALA A 511 -22.87 4.49 7.65
C ALA A 511 -23.18 4.09 9.11
N ALA A 512 -23.22 5.05 10.02
CA ALA A 512 -23.58 4.82 11.43
C ALA A 512 -25.04 4.37 11.60
N SER A 513 -25.96 4.98 10.84
CA SER A 513 -27.38 4.60 10.77
C SER A 513 -27.54 3.19 10.20
N TYR A 514 -26.87 2.89 9.10
CA TYR A 514 -26.83 1.59 8.45
C TYR A 514 -26.31 0.49 9.39
N ALA A 515 -25.16 0.72 10.05
CA ALA A 515 -24.56 -0.22 11.00
C ALA A 515 -25.54 -0.59 12.13
N ARG A 516 -26.18 0.41 12.76
CA ARG A 516 -27.16 0.20 13.83
C ARG A 516 -28.49 -0.38 13.36
N HIS A 517 -28.82 -0.28 12.07
CA HIS A 517 -30.00 -0.91 11.51
C HIS A 517 -29.76 -2.37 11.14
N VAL A 518 -28.76 -2.64 10.30
CA VAL A 518 -28.50 -3.96 9.72
C VAL A 518 -27.86 -4.91 10.74
N TYR A 519 -26.84 -4.46 11.46
CA TYR A 519 -26.04 -5.31 12.35
C TYR A 519 -26.52 -5.34 13.81
N ARG A 520 -27.69 -4.76 14.11
CA ARG A 520 -28.30 -4.77 15.46
C ARG A 520 -28.48 -6.18 16.03
N HIS A 521 -28.86 -7.12 15.16
CA HIS A 521 -29.09 -8.52 15.52
C HIS A 521 -27.78 -9.24 15.90
N GLN A 522 -26.64 -8.76 15.40
CA GLN A 522 -25.29 -9.26 15.71
C GLN A 522 -24.66 -8.55 16.92
N GLY A 523 -25.44 -7.72 17.64
CA GLY A 523 -25.00 -7.04 18.85
C GLY A 523 -24.53 -5.60 18.64
N ILE A 524 -24.41 -5.11 17.41
CA ILE A 524 -24.00 -3.72 17.13
C ILE A 524 -25.15 -2.76 17.44
N ARG A 525 -25.19 -2.29 18.69
CA ARG A 525 -26.21 -1.35 19.20
C ARG A 525 -25.69 0.05 19.42
N ARG A 526 -24.42 0.18 19.82
CA ARG A 526 -23.74 1.44 20.13
C ARG A 526 -22.75 1.80 19.05
N ILE A 527 -22.69 3.07 18.67
CA ILE A 527 -21.70 3.62 17.75
C ILE A 527 -21.00 4.80 18.43
N ALA A 528 -19.69 4.90 18.25
CA ALA A 528 -18.91 6.09 18.56
C ALA A 528 -18.39 6.69 17.25
N ILE A 529 -18.68 7.97 17.04
CA ILE A 529 -18.14 8.77 15.93
C ILE A 529 -17.15 9.75 16.56
N LEU A 530 -15.89 9.62 16.15
CA LEU A 530 -14.78 10.47 16.57
C LEU A 530 -14.36 11.30 15.37
N ASP A 531 -14.64 12.60 15.38
CA ASP A 531 -14.17 13.50 14.34
C ASP A 531 -12.93 14.27 14.79
N PHE A 532 -11.91 14.25 13.93
CA PHE A 532 -10.65 14.96 14.10
C PHE A 532 -10.55 16.17 13.15
N ASP A 533 -11.51 16.34 12.25
CA ASP A 533 -11.55 17.45 11.31
C ASP A 533 -12.29 18.65 11.91
N VAL A 534 -11.52 19.72 12.14
CA VAL A 534 -12.00 21.00 12.66
C VAL A 534 -13.07 21.65 11.75
N HIS A 535 -13.19 21.20 10.49
CA HIS A 535 -14.09 21.78 9.49
C HIS A 535 -15.33 20.92 9.15
N HIS A 536 -15.37 19.62 9.44
CA HIS A 536 -16.43 18.74 8.93
C HIS A 536 -17.47 18.31 9.99
N GLY A 537 -17.11 18.31 11.28
CA GLY A 537 -17.88 17.66 12.34
C GLY A 537 -19.27 18.22 12.60
N ASN A 538 -19.44 19.54 12.50
CA ASN A 538 -20.65 20.25 12.94
C ASN A 538 -21.91 19.78 12.16
N GLY A 539 -21.72 19.31 10.92
CA GLY A 539 -22.78 18.71 10.12
C GLY A 539 -23.23 17.34 10.62
N THR A 540 -22.27 16.49 10.98
CA THR A 540 -22.53 15.19 11.62
C THR A 540 -23.14 15.38 12.99
N GLU A 541 -22.69 16.39 13.74
CA GLU A 541 -23.27 16.80 15.01
C GLU A 541 -24.75 17.18 14.85
N ALA A 542 -25.09 18.05 13.90
CA ALA A 542 -26.47 18.50 13.65
C ALA A 542 -27.43 17.32 13.39
N ILE A 543 -26.99 16.28 12.68
CA ILE A 543 -27.78 15.04 12.48
C ILE A 543 -27.99 14.31 13.82
N ILE A 544 -26.92 14.09 14.58
CA ILE A 544 -26.95 13.32 15.83
C ILE A 544 -27.74 14.07 16.92
N GLN A 545 -27.64 15.39 16.91
CA GLN A 545 -28.47 16.31 17.67
C GLN A 545 -29.98 16.12 17.40
N CYS A 546 -30.39 15.74 16.19
CA CYS A 546 -31.78 15.44 15.82
C CYS A 546 -32.27 14.04 16.23
N LEU A 547 -31.40 13.18 16.78
CA LEU A 547 -31.81 11.94 17.48
C LEU A 547 -32.49 12.24 18.83
N HIS A 548 -32.29 13.44 19.37
CA HIS A 548 -32.92 13.90 20.59
C HIS A 548 -34.24 14.60 20.28
N ALA A 549 -35.23 14.48 21.18
CA ALA A 549 -36.48 15.21 21.06
C ALA A 549 -36.25 16.72 21.26
N ARG A 550 -36.39 17.49 20.18
CA ARG A 550 -36.27 18.94 20.12
C ARG A 550 -37.65 19.59 20.08
N LYS A 551 -37.73 20.81 20.61
CA LYS A 551 -38.93 21.64 20.57
C LYS A 551 -38.61 22.93 19.83
N GLU A 552 -38.98 22.97 18.56
CA GLU A 552 -38.81 24.13 17.68
C GLU A 552 -39.97 25.12 17.90
N LYS A 553 -39.68 26.42 17.90
CA LYS A 553 -40.69 27.48 17.98
C LYS A 553 -40.67 28.30 16.70
N THR A 554 -41.67 28.13 15.85
CA THR A 554 -41.82 28.93 14.62
C THR A 554 -42.75 30.11 14.91
N VAL A 555 -42.26 31.33 14.69
CA VAL A 555 -43.10 32.54 14.80
C VAL A 555 -43.61 32.92 13.40
N LEU A 556 -44.89 32.66 13.17
CA LEU A 556 -45.59 33.02 11.94
C LEU A 556 -46.12 34.45 12.07
N ASN A 557 -45.43 35.39 11.42
CA ASN A 557 -45.94 36.74 11.20
C ASN A 557 -47.07 36.66 10.16
N THR A 558 -48.31 36.98 10.55
CA THR A 558 -49.44 37.04 9.62
C THR A 558 -49.85 38.49 9.38
N GLN A 559 -50.48 38.78 8.24
CA GLN A 559 -51.00 40.12 7.95
C GLN A 559 -52.32 40.46 8.69
N PHE A 560 -52.89 39.49 9.42
CA PHE A 560 -54.25 39.57 9.96
C PHE A 560 -54.33 39.42 11.49
N PHE A 561 -53.27 38.95 12.15
CA PHE A 561 -53.16 38.77 13.60
C PHE A 561 -51.71 39.03 14.06
N ASP A 562 -51.57 39.43 15.33
CA ASP A 562 -50.28 39.44 16.03
C ASP A 562 -49.60 38.05 16.01
N GLN A 563 -48.28 38.05 16.24
CA GLN A 563 -47.38 36.89 16.09
C GLN A 563 -47.94 35.55 16.60
N ILE A 564 -48.20 34.63 15.67
CA ILE A 564 -48.61 33.25 16.00
C ILE A 564 -47.35 32.44 16.24
N THR A 565 -47.08 32.08 17.50
CA THR A 565 -45.99 31.15 17.84
C THR A 565 -46.53 29.72 17.82
N THR A 566 -46.04 28.89 16.90
CA THR A 566 -46.32 27.45 16.86
C THR A 566 -45.14 26.67 17.44
N GLU A 567 -45.42 25.70 18.32
CA GLU A 567 -44.40 24.84 18.90
C GLU A 567 -44.46 23.45 18.24
N LYS A 568 -43.38 23.03 17.58
CA LYS A 568 -43.27 21.74 16.89
C LYS A 568 -42.26 20.86 17.62
N TRP A 569 -42.65 19.63 17.96
CA TRP A 569 -41.68 18.63 18.41
C TRP A 569 -41.03 17.96 17.20
N GLY A 570 -39.70 18.01 17.13
CA GLY A 570 -38.89 17.37 16.10
C GLY A 570 -37.99 16.31 16.72
N CYS A 571 -38.05 15.09 16.20
CA CYS A 571 -37.14 13.99 16.53
C CYS A 571 -37.06 13.08 15.32
N ARG A 572 -35.86 12.69 14.92
CA ARG A 572 -35.61 11.79 13.78
C ARG A 572 -34.72 10.63 14.23
N PRO A 573 -35.26 9.62 14.93
CA PRO A 573 -34.50 8.42 15.21
C PRO A 573 -34.10 7.73 13.90
N TRP A 574 -32.89 7.17 13.86
CA TRP A 574 -32.41 6.30 12.78
C TRP A 574 -33.11 4.93 12.80
N LEU A 575 -33.58 4.50 13.97
CA LEU A 575 -34.28 3.24 14.19
C LEU A 575 -35.33 3.31 15.32
N ASP A 576 -34.97 3.77 16.52
CA ASP A 576 -35.89 3.83 17.67
C ASP A 576 -35.53 4.92 18.70
N GLY A 577 -36.38 5.10 19.72
CA GLY A 577 -36.22 6.14 20.73
C GLY A 577 -34.96 6.05 21.61
N THR A 578 -34.21 4.94 21.56
CA THR A 578 -32.95 4.75 22.30
C THR A 578 -31.72 5.22 21.52
N ASP A 579 -31.90 5.74 20.31
CA ASP A 579 -30.78 6.12 19.42
C ASP A 579 -29.84 7.16 20.03
N ALA A 580 -30.41 8.20 20.66
CA ALA A 580 -29.65 9.24 21.36
C ALA A 580 -28.72 8.70 22.46
N GLU A 581 -29.14 7.65 23.18
CA GLU A 581 -28.34 7.02 24.25
C GLU A 581 -27.24 6.09 23.72
N ASN A 582 -27.33 5.71 22.44
CA ASN A 582 -26.48 4.70 21.82
C ASN A 582 -25.59 5.25 20.69
N VAL A 583 -25.63 6.55 20.42
CA VAL A 583 -24.75 7.23 19.46
C VAL A 583 -23.93 8.27 20.22
N PHE A 584 -22.65 7.97 20.42
CA PHE A 584 -21.68 8.93 20.96
C PHE A 584 -21.03 9.70 19.81
N PHE A 585 -20.99 11.03 19.92
CA PHE A 585 -20.28 11.90 19.00
C PHE A 585 -19.32 12.80 19.77
N VAL A 586 -18.12 12.97 19.23
CA VAL A 586 -17.17 14.00 19.67
C VAL A 586 -16.43 14.53 18.45
N SER A 587 -16.22 15.84 18.41
CA SER A 587 -15.43 16.53 17.39
C SER A 587 -14.29 17.30 18.05
N VAL A 588 -13.14 17.35 17.40
CA VAL A 588 -12.07 18.30 17.75
C VAL A 588 -12.37 19.64 17.08
N HIS A 589 -12.23 20.74 17.82
CA HIS A 589 -12.45 22.09 17.31
C HIS A 589 -11.24 22.99 17.60
N GLY A 590 -10.88 23.83 16.62
CA GLY A 590 -9.84 24.83 16.76
C GLY A 590 -10.40 26.18 17.20
N LEU A 591 -9.81 26.78 18.24
CA LEU A 591 -10.02 28.20 18.54
C LEU A 591 -9.07 29.05 17.67
N GLY A 592 -9.61 30.05 16.99
CA GLY A 592 -8.82 31.08 16.33
C GLY A 592 -8.18 32.03 17.34
N MET A 593 -7.20 32.83 16.90
CA MET A 593 -6.46 33.76 17.78
C MET A 593 -7.33 34.81 18.49
N ALA A 594 -8.56 35.06 18.00
CA ALA A 594 -9.52 35.99 18.62
C ALA A 594 -10.45 35.30 19.64
N GLY A 595 -10.26 34.01 19.94
CA GLY A 595 -11.17 33.22 20.78
C GLY A 595 -12.47 32.79 20.07
N SER A 596 -12.69 33.22 18.83
CA SER A 596 -13.77 32.70 17.98
C SER A 596 -13.46 31.28 17.53
N PHE A 597 -14.48 30.42 17.52
CA PHE A 597 -14.38 29.11 16.89
C PHE A 597 -14.05 29.27 15.40
N PHE A 598 -13.22 28.38 14.88
CA PHE A 598 -12.83 28.35 13.48
C PHE A 598 -13.42 27.10 12.82
N PRO A 599 -14.34 27.17 11.84
CA PRO A 599 -14.97 28.38 11.26
C PRO A 599 -16.37 28.68 11.85
N GLY A 600 -16.46 29.68 12.73
CA GLY A 600 -17.67 30.48 12.96
C GLY A 600 -18.80 29.91 13.83
N SER A 601 -18.92 28.59 14.03
CA SER A 601 -20.15 27.98 14.58
C SER A 601 -20.05 27.38 16.00
N GLY A 602 -19.33 28.02 16.92
CA GLY A 602 -19.29 27.62 18.34
C GLY A 602 -20.29 28.38 19.19
#